data_AF-A0A955W8N1-F1
#
_entry.id   AF-A0A955W8N1-F1
#
_cell.length_a   1.000
_cell.length_b   1.000
_cell.length_c   1.000
_cell.angle_alpha   90.00
_cell.angle_beta   90.00
_cell.angle_gamma   90.00
#
_symmetry.space_group_name_H-M   'P 1'
#
loop_
_entity.id
_entity.type
_entity.pdbx_description
1 polymer ?
#
loop_
_entity_poly.entity_id
_entity_poly.type
_entity_poly.pdbx_seq_one_letter_code
_entity_poly.pdbx_strand_id
1 'polypeptide(L)'
;MLGINLLRMGEEEQGLTALRDAWRRYRYNVQVFNTLNLFEDVIPAQYVSFEQQPFRFRMHQEERPVLERYVPRHLGAAYADMVRRYGFTPEGPLAMELYADVQHFSLRTTGLPNLGVQGVCFGKVVTAISPRGGPFNWGQITWHELAHVFHIQLSHNHVPRWFTEGLAEYETIVARPEWRREMDHDLHAAIVAGRLPAIVDMNRAFTHARSAQDMMVAYYASSQMVVFIAERFGFAQLPRMLRAWGEGKTTAEVIQQVLGVSAADLDTQFRAHTRARLAALDGQFNVDLSGYTDLEALEAAAAAAPNDASALARLAAARLIHGDTEHATADLARALQLNPNEPVALYLTARLALAEERFPEARAALEKIVTTGRDGFDLRLLLGRAALAADDVPGARVHLEAATRLQPWRSTAWLGLFEIGTQTEDADLRRRALMRLVDLEEHDRELHARALDLAIEERRFDDAVTLGQRSLLLDPGRVEAHIALAGAYGERAAHGDALYEYD
;
A
#
# COMPACT_ATOMS: atom_id res chain seq x y z
N MET A 1 -3.78 -26.12 18.53
CA MET A 1 -4.75 -24.99 18.37
C MET A 1 -4.92 -24.20 19.66
N LEU A 2 -5.33 -24.81 20.79
CA LEU A 2 -5.54 -24.08 22.05
C LEU A 2 -4.34 -23.21 22.46
N GLY A 3 -3.13 -23.77 22.53
CA GLY A 3 -1.93 -23.04 22.92
C GLY A 3 -1.64 -21.81 22.06
N ILE A 4 -1.66 -21.95 20.72
CA ILE A 4 -1.48 -20.83 19.78
C ILE A 4 -2.54 -19.74 19.99
N ASN A 5 -3.80 -20.12 20.20
CA ASN A 5 -4.86 -19.15 20.42
C ASN A 5 -4.68 -18.40 21.75
N LEU A 6 -4.27 -19.09 22.82
CA LEU A 6 -3.93 -18.43 24.10
C LEU A 6 -2.79 -17.41 23.92
N LEU A 7 -1.74 -17.75 23.16
CA LEU A 7 -0.66 -16.80 22.84
C LEU A 7 -1.15 -15.57 22.05
N ARG A 8 -2.15 -15.74 21.17
CA ARG A 8 -2.78 -14.63 20.43
C ARG A 8 -3.65 -13.76 21.32
N MET A 9 -4.21 -14.31 22.40
CA MET A 9 -4.96 -13.57 23.40
C MET A 9 -4.06 -12.88 24.44
N GLY A 10 -2.74 -13.10 24.41
CA GLY A 10 -1.78 -12.56 25.38
C GLY A 10 -1.58 -13.45 26.61
N GLU A 11 -2.21 -14.62 26.67
CA GLU A 11 -2.12 -15.60 27.76
C GLU A 11 -0.89 -16.50 27.59
N GLU A 12 0.31 -15.90 27.65
CA GLU A 12 1.56 -16.56 27.28
C GLU A 12 1.86 -17.82 28.09
N GLU A 13 1.76 -17.75 29.43
CA GLU A 13 2.08 -18.88 30.31
C GLU A 13 1.15 -20.09 30.06
N GLN A 14 -0.16 -19.83 29.95
CA GLN A 14 -1.16 -20.86 29.67
C GLN A 14 -0.97 -21.41 28.26
N GLY A 15 -0.67 -20.55 27.29
CA GLY A 15 -0.39 -20.92 25.92
C GLY A 15 0.81 -21.85 25.80
N LEU A 16 1.93 -21.50 26.44
CA LEU A 16 3.14 -22.33 26.46
C LEU A 16 2.92 -23.65 27.18
N THR A 17 2.18 -23.66 28.29
CA THR A 17 1.78 -24.90 28.98
C THR A 17 1.01 -25.84 28.05
N ALA A 18 0.01 -25.31 27.35
CA ALA A 18 -0.78 -26.10 26.40
C ALA A 18 0.04 -26.57 25.18
N LEU A 19 1.01 -25.79 24.71
CA LEU A 19 1.91 -26.17 23.63
C LEU A 19 2.88 -27.28 24.06
N ARG A 20 3.48 -27.18 25.25
CA ARG A 20 4.34 -28.24 25.82
C ARG A 20 3.56 -29.54 25.96
N ASP A 21 2.33 -29.47 26.43
CA ASP A 21 1.45 -30.64 26.54
C ASP A 21 1.15 -31.27 25.18
N ALA A 22 0.85 -30.45 24.17
CA ALA A 22 0.66 -30.92 22.80
C ALA A 22 1.94 -31.58 22.25
N TRP A 23 3.10 -30.96 22.46
CA TRP A 23 4.39 -31.47 22.00
C TRP A 23 4.76 -32.80 22.64
N ARG A 24 4.51 -32.96 23.95
CA ARG A 24 4.71 -34.24 24.67
C ARG A 24 3.89 -35.37 24.06
N ARG A 25 2.67 -35.10 23.58
CA ARG A 25 1.77 -36.09 22.99
C ARG A 25 2.08 -36.38 21.52
N TYR A 26 2.52 -35.38 20.76
CA TYR A 26 2.81 -35.53 19.34
C TYR A 26 3.98 -34.64 18.88
N ARG A 27 5.17 -35.24 18.78
CA ARG A 27 6.46 -34.58 18.48
C ARG A 27 6.73 -34.30 17.00
N TYR A 28 5.73 -34.40 16.13
CA TYR A 28 5.89 -34.13 14.70
C TYR A 28 5.12 -32.89 14.24
N ASN A 29 4.46 -32.18 15.16
CA ASN A 29 3.78 -30.94 14.80
C ASN A 29 4.77 -29.78 14.69
N VAL A 30 5.12 -29.43 13.45
CA VAL A 30 6.08 -28.37 13.14
C VAL A 30 5.67 -27.01 13.71
N GLN A 31 4.38 -26.66 13.69
CA GLN A 31 3.91 -25.39 14.25
C GLN A 31 4.17 -25.30 15.76
N VAL A 32 3.86 -26.37 16.50
CA VAL A 32 4.10 -26.42 17.94
C VAL A 32 5.59 -26.36 18.24
N PHE A 33 6.42 -27.12 17.50
CA PHE A 33 7.87 -27.11 17.66
C PHE A 33 8.45 -25.70 17.47
N ASN A 34 8.13 -25.07 16.33
CA ASN A 34 8.66 -23.76 15.99
C ASN A 34 8.22 -22.70 16.99
N THR A 35 6.96 -22.72 17.42
CA THR A 35 6.46 -21.77 18.42
C THR A 35 7.13 -21.98 19.78
N LEU A 36 7.33 -23.23 20.23
CA LEU A 36 8.06 -23.49 21.47
C LEU A 36 9.51 -23.02 21.38
N ASN A 37 10.22 -23.36 20.31
CA ASN A 37 11.61 -22.91 20.09
C ASN A 37 11.72 -21.37 20.08
N LEU A 38 10.77 -20.68 19.43
CA LEU A 38 10.73 -19.22 19.44
C LEU A 38 10.61 -18.68 20.88
N PHE A 39 9.68 -19.19 21.68
CA PHE A 39 9.40 -18.65 23.01
C PHE A 39 10.39 -19.11 24.10
N GLU A 40 10.99 -20.28 23.95
CA GLU A 40 11.86 -20.88 24.97
C GLU A 40 13.35 -20.61 24.71
N ASP A 41 13.75 -20.48 23.45
CA ASP A 41 15.15 -20.31 23.08
C ASP A 41 15.42 -18.92 22.50
N VAL A 42 14.66 -18.50 21.49
CA VAL A 42 14.95 -17.28 20.72
C VAL A 42 14.56 -16.01 21.48
N ILE A 43 13.32 -15.90 21.94
CA ILE A 43 12.82 -14.71 22.66
C ILE A 43 13.67 -14.41 23.89
N PRO A 44 13.96 -15.38 24.79
CA PRO A 44 14.80 -15.11 25.96
C PRO A 44 16.24 -14.69 25.63
N ALA A 45 16.79 -15.12 24.49
CA ALA A 45 18.18 -14.82 24.13
C ALA A 45 18.35 -13.51 23.34
N GLN A 46 17.32 -13.06 22.62
CA GLN A 46 17.43 -11.96 21.65
C GLN A 46 16.47 -10.80 21.91
N TYR A 47 15.38 -11.03 22.65
CA TYR A 47 14.31 -10.07 22.83
C TYR A 47 14.16 -9.65 24.29
N VAL A 48 13.82 -8.40 24.49
CA VAL A 48 13.56 -7.80 25.81
C VAL A 48 12.13 -7.30 25.86
N SER A 49 11.49 -7.47 27.02
CA SER A 49 10.16 -6.96 27.27
C SER A 49 10.17 -5.90 28.38
N PHE A 50 9.36 -4.86 28.24
CA PHE A 50 9.22 -3.79 29.22
C PHE A 50 7.81 -3.20 29.14
N GLU A 51 7.39 -2.48 30.19
CA GLU A 51 6.05 -1.90 30.28
C GLU A 51 6.11 -0.38 30.27
N GLN A 52 5.24 0.24 29.46
CA GLN A 52 4.92 1.66 29.54
C GLN A 52 3.42 1.77 29.27
N GLN A 53 2.65 1.96 30.33
CA GLN A 53 1.18 1.88 30.29
C GLN A 53 0.59 2.80 29.21
N PRO A 54 -0.41 2.33 28.43
CA PRO A 54 -1.15 1.06 28.57
C PRO A 54 -0.48 -0.16 27.91
N PHE A 55 0.76 -0.04 27.46
CA PHE A 55 1.43 -1.02 26.62
C PHE A 55 2.42 -1.90 27.38
N ARG A 56 2.56 -3.13 26.90
CA ARG A 56 3.72 -3.99 27.12
C ARG A 56 4.45 -4.15 25.79
N PHE A 57 5.71 -3.79 25.75
CA PHE A 57 6.54 -3.89 24.56
C PHE A 57 7.39 -5.15 24.59
N ARG A 58 7.64 -5.71 23.40
CA ARG A 58 8.71 -6.69 23.14
C ARG A 58 9.48 -6.25 21.91
N MET A 59 10.80 -6.15 21.99
CA MET A 59 11.65 -5.76 20.87
C MET A 59 13.02 -6.43 20.96
N HIS A 60 13.73 -6.48 19.83
CA HIS A 60 15.07 -7.04 19.79
C HIS A 60 16.05 -6.21 20.64
N GLN A 61 16.91 -6.86 21.41
CA GLN A 61 17.79 -6.20 22.38
C GLN A 61 18.72 -5.15 21.76
N GLU A 62 19.16 -5.37 20.52
CA GLU A 62 20.03 -4.45 19.78
C GLU A 62 19.27 -3.26 19.18
N GLU A 63 17.96 -3.37 18.94
CA GLU A 63 17.15 -2.23 18.46
C GLU A 63 16.59 -1.41 19.62
N ARG A 64 16.50 -2.01 20.82
CA ARG A 64 15.93 -1.40 22.01
C ARG A 64 16.45 0.02 22.30
N PRO A 65 17.76 0.31 22.29
CA PRO A 65 18.27 1.63 22.65
C PRO A 65 17.64 2.77 21.84
N VAL A 66 17.30 2.48 20.58
CA VAL A 66 16.64 3.43 19.68
C VAL A 66 15.11 3.31 19.79
N LEU A 67 14.56 2.10 19.65
CA LEU A 67 13.11 1.92 19.54
C LEU A 67 12.35 2.26 20.83
N GLU A 68 12.93 2.04 22.01
CA GLU A 68 12.31 2.41 23.30
C GLU A 68 12.08 3.92 23.42
N ARG A 69 12.85 4.73 22.68
CA ARG A 69 12.72 6.19 22.64
C ARG A 69 11.54 6.64 21.75
N TYR A 70 11.37 6.00 20.59
CA TYR A 70 10.43 6.44 19.55
C TYR A 70 9.09 5.70 19.53
N VAL A 71 9.11 4.37 19.67
CA VAL A 71 7.93 3.51 19.52
C VAL A 71 6.85 3.83 20.57
N PRO A 72 7.16 3.96 21.87
CA PRO A 72 6.14 4.27 22.87
C PRO A 72 5.55 5.66 22.71
N ARG A 73 6.36 6.67 22.33
CA ARG A 73 5.87 8.03 22.06
C ARG A 73 4.91 8.04 20.87
N HIS A 74 5.28 7.35 19.78
CA HIS A 74 4.46 7.21 18.57
C HIS A 74 3.10 6.55 18.88
N LEU A 75 3.13 5.37 19.50
CA LEU A 75 1.93 4.61 19.85
C LEU A 75 1.09 5.27 20.95
N GLY A 76 1.72 5.97 21.89
CA GLY A 76 1.03 6.76 22.90
C GLY A 76 0.21 7.90 22.29
N ALA A 77 0.78 8.61 21.30
CA ALA A 77 0.06 9.64 20.56
C ALA A 77 -1.12 9.06 19.76
N ALA A 78 -0.90 7.95 19.05
CA ALA A 78 -1.94 7.23 18.32
C ALA A 78 -3.07 6.78 19.24
N TYR A 79 -2.74 6.14 20.36
CA TYR A 79 -3.71 5.66 21.34
C TYR A 79 -4.52 6.80 21.96
N ALA A 80 -3.87 7.88 22.40
CA ALA A 80 -4.56 9.02 22.99
C ALA A 80 -5.54 9.67 21.99
N ASP A 81 -5.14 9.78 20.73
CA ASP A 81 -5.99 10.31 19.68
C ASP A 81 -7.20 9.40 19.39
N MET A 82 -6.97 8.09 19.26
CA MET A 82 -8.03 7.11 19.03
C MET A 82 -8.98 6.99 20.22
N VAL A 83 -8.49 6.98 21.48
CA VAL A 83 -9.33 6.99 22.68
C VAL A 83 -10.30 8.18 22.65
N ARG A 84 -9.77 9.36 22.34
CA ARG A 84 -10.55 10.60 22.27
C ARG A 84 -11.59 10.54 21.14
N ARG A 85 -11.20 10.14 19.94
CA ARG A 85 -12.09 10.13 18.76
C ARG A 85 -13.16 9.03 18.82
N TYR A 86 -12.81 7.85 19.31
CA TYR A 86 -13.74 6.70 19.39
C TYR A 86 -14.64 6.76 20.61
N GLY A 87 -14.24 7.51 21.65
CA GLY A 87 -14.90 7.51 22.95
C GLY A 87 -14.88 6.11 23.57
N PHE A 88 -13.73 5.43 23.44
CA PHE A 88 -13.52 4.05 23.88
C PHE A 88 -12.08 3.86 24.31
N THR A 89 -11.87 3.23 25.46
CA THR A 89 -10.56 2.87 25.98
C THR A 89 -10.41 1.36 25.92
N PRO A 90 -9.51 0.82 25.07
CA PRO A 90 -9.24 -0.61 25.02
C PRO A 90 -8.80 -1.17 26.37
N GLU A 91 -9.21 -2.40 26.64
CA GLU A 91 -8.78 -3.15 27.83
C GLU A 91 -7.33 -3.62 27.65
N GLY A 92 -6.47 -3.24 28.59
CA GLY A 92 -5.04 -3.55 28.59
C GLY A 92 -4.61 -4.65 29.58
N PRO A 93 -3.30 -4.91 29.70
CA PRO A 93 -2.23 -4.27 28.92
C PRO A 93 -2.27 -4.69 27.45
N LEU A 94 -1.91 -3.77 26.55
CA LEU A 94 -1.81 -4.05 25.11
C LEU A 94 -0.39 -4.50 24.77
N ALA A 95 -0.22 -5.72 24.27
CA ALA A 95 1.08 -6.23 23.88
C ALA A 95 1.45 -5.72 22.48
N MET A 96 2.57 -5.01 22.37
CA MET A 96 3.14 -4.51 21.13
C MET A 96 4.49 -5.20 20.91
N GLU A 97 4.50 -6.21 20.05
CA GLU A 97 5.67 -7.06 19.81
C GLU A 97 6.29 -6.79 18.44
N LEU A 98 7.51 -6.25 18.42
CA LEU A 98 8.27 -5.93 17.22
C LEU A 98 9.40 -6.93 17.01
N TYR A 99 9.43 -7.56 15.84
CA TYR A 99 10.37 -8.61 15.50
C TYR A 99 11.36 -8.18 14.42
N ALA A 100 12.66 -8.23 14.75
CA ALA A 100 13.76 -7.86 13.86
C ALA A 100 13.98 -8.86 12.72
N ASP A 101 13.53 -10.10 12.92
CA ASP A 101 13.62 -11.18 11.94
C ASP A 101 12.20 -11.53 11.45
N VAL A 102 12.01 -11.53 10.13
CA VAL A 102 10.72 -11.80 9.48
C VAL A 102 10.22 -13.24 9.72
N GLN A 103 11.14 -14.18 9.93
CA GLN A 103 10.79 -15.55 10.32
C GLN A 103 10.32 -15.60 11.76
N HIS A 104 10.99 -14.92 12.70
CA HIS A 104 10.50 -14.84 14.09
C HIS A 104 9.10 -14.22 14.15
N PHE A 105 8.86 -13.16 13.39
CA PHE A 105 7.53 -12.57 13.21
C PHE A 105 6.51 -13.59 12.69
N SER A 106 6.85 -14.32 11.62
CA SER A 106 5.95 -15.31 11.00
C SER A 106 5.62 -16.45 11.96
N LEU A 107 6.64 -16.95 12.68
CA LEU A 107 6.52 -18.00 13.69
C LEU A 107 5.69 -17.55 14.89
N ARG A 108 5.86 -16.32 15.38
CA ARG A 108 5.04 -15.74 16.46
C ARG A 108 3.56 -15.70 16.09
N THR A 109 3.29 -15.41 14.82
CA THR A 109 1.95 -15.07 14.33
C THR A 109 1.17 -16.32 13.89
N THR A 110 1.84 -17.30 13.26
CA THR A 110 1.19 -18.50 12.70
C THR A 110 1.85 -19.84 13.06
N GLY A 111 3.05 -19.83 13.65
CA GLY A 111 3.87 -21.03 13.85
C GLY A 111 4.54 -21.55 12.58
N LEU A 112 4.35 -20.88 11.44
CA LEU A 112 4.95 -21.22 10.15
C LEU A 112 5.77 -20.05 9.59
N PRO A 113 6.81 -20.32 8.79
CA PRO A 113 7.57 -19.29 8.09
C PRO A 113 6.74 -18.61 6.99
N ASN A 114 7.20 -17.45 6.52
CA ASN A 114 6.72 -16.74 5.32
C ASN A 114 5.23 -16.34 5.34
N LEU A 115 4.83 -15.52 6.31
CA LEU A 115 3.44 -15.06 6.42
C LEU A 115 3.00 -14.08 5.31
N GLY A 116 3.93 -13.30 4.75
CA GLY A 116 3.65 -12.36 3.66
C GLY A 116 2.86 -11.10 4.06
N VAL A 117 2.80 -10.76 5.36
CA VAL A 117 2.22 -9.52 5.90
C VAL A 117 3.24 -8.83 6.82
N GLN A 118 3.05 -7.54 7.13
CA GLN A 118 3.99 -6.77 7.94
C GLN A 118 3.55 -6.60 9.41
N GLY A 119 2.26 -6.77 9.69
CA GLY A 119 1.67 -6.67 11.02
C GLY A 119 0.41 -7.53 11.12
N VAL A 120 0.09 -7.95 12.35
CA VAL A 120 -1.17 -8.61 12.67
C VAL A 120 -1.63 -8.22 14.08
N CYS A 121 -2.90 -7.86 14.19
CA CYS A 121 -3.58 -7.63 15.45
C CYS A 121 -4.51 -8.80 15.83
N PHE A 122 -4.40 -9.26 17.08
CA PHE A 122 -5.23 -10.28 17.71
C PHE A 122 -6.12 -9.70 18.83
N GLY A 123 -6.43 -8.41 18.76
CA GLY A 123 -7.32 -7.70 19.70
C GLY A 123 -6.59 -7.09 20.90
N LYS A 124 -5.77 -7.86 21.65
CA LYS A 124 -4.90 -7.33 22.73
C LYS A 124 -3.40 -7.47 22.45
N VAL A 125 -3.06 -8.27 21.44
CA VAL A 125 -1.69 -8.53 21.02
C VAL A 125 -1.54 -8.05 19.58
N VAL A 126 -0.60 -7.14 19.37
CA VAL A 126 -0.12 -6.74 18.06
C VAL A 126 1.27 -7.32 17.87
N THR A 127 1.47 -7.99 16.75
CA THR A 127 2.79 -8.42 16.30
C THR A 127 3.11 -7.68 15.01
N ALA A 128 4.33 -7.17 14.87
CA ALA A 128 4.76 -6.50 13.65
C ALA A 128 6.25 -6.73 13.38
N ILE A 129 6.65 -6.58 12.13
CA ILE A 129 8.04 -6.53 11.73
C ILE A 129 8.64 -5.20 12.24
N SER A 130 9.83 -5.24 12.85
CA SER A 130 10.54 -4.04 13.28
C SER A 130 11.25 -3.34 12.10
N PRO A 131 11.80 -2.12 12.28
CA PRO A 131 12.50 -1.43 11.21
C PRO A 131 13.66 -2.22 10.60
N ARG A 132 14.36 -3.05 11.37
CA ARG A 132 15.43 -3.92 10.83
C ARG A 132 14.90 -4.99 9.86
N GLY A 133 13.67 -5.45 10.03
CA GLY A 133 13.13 -6.57 9.26
C GLY A 133 12.75 -6.26 7.82
N GLY A 134 12.80 -4.99 7.39
CA GLY A 134 12.63 -4.61 5.99
C GLY A 134 12.42 -3.11 5.77
N PRO A 135 12.45 -2.64 4.50
CA PRO A 135 12.31 -1.23 4.13
C PRO A 135 10.84 -0.79 4.18
N PHE A 136 10.23 -0.87 5.36
CA PHE A 136 8.83 -0.48 5.58
C PHE A 136 8.72 0.73 6.49
N ASN A 137 7.61 1.45 6.38
CA ASN A 137 7.25 2.50 7.31
C ASN A 137 6.70 1.88 8.60
N TRP A 138 7.57 1.67 9.60
CA TRP A 138 7.18 1.05 10.86
C TRP A 138 6.15 1.90 11.61
N GLY A 139 6.21 3.23 11.46
CA GLY A 139 5.25 4.15 12.05
C GLY A 139 3.83 3.92 11.53
N GLN A 140 3.68 3.81 10.21
CA GLN A 140 2.41 3.53 9.55
C GLN A 140 1.87 2.16 9.95
N ILE A 141 2.69 1.11 9.89
CA ILE A 141 2.30 -0.26 10.23
C ILE A 141 1.80 -0.32 11.68
N THR A 142 2.56 0.23 12.63
CA THR A 142 2.20 0.15 14.04
C THR A 142 0.96 1.00 14.37
N TRP A 143 0.73 2.11 13.66
CA TRP A 143 -0.51 2.89 13.76
C TRP A 143 -1.72 2.11 13.23
N HIS A 144 -1.57 1.46 12.08
CA HIS A 144 -2.59 0.61 11.47
C HIS A 144 -2.98 -0.55 12.38
N GLU A 145 -2.01 -1.30 12.90
CA GLU A 145 -2.28 -2.45 13.77
C GLU A 145 -2.87 -2.03 15.12
N LEU A 146 -2.47 -0.87 15.66
CA LEU A 146 -3.10 -0.32 16.84
C LEU A 146 -4.57 0.04 16.58
N ALA A 147 -4.92 0.55 15.40
CA ALA A 147 -6.32 0.85 15.07
C ALA A 147 -7.21 -0.41 15.18
N HIS A 148 -6.72 -1.56 14.71
CA HIS A 148 -7.44 -2.82 14.85
C HIS A 148 -7.76 -3.21 16.30
N VAL A 149 -6.91 -2.86 17.27
CA VAL A 149 -7.21 -3.07 18.71
C VAL A 149 -8.54 -2.41 19.08
N PHE A 150 -8.75 -1.16 18.65
CA PHE A 150 -9.99 -0.43 18.91
C PHE A 150 -11.16 -1.08 18.17
N HIS A 151 -10.99 -1.42 16.90
CA HIS A 151 -12.08 -1.94 16.05
C HIS A 151 -12.57 -3.29 16.57
N ILE A 152 -11.66 -4.20 16.87
CA ILE A 152 -11.95 -5.54 17.33
C ILE A 152 -12.62 -5.50 18.71
N GLN A 153 -12.06 -4.73 19.66
CA GLN A 153 -12.63 -4.68 21.01
C GLN A 153 -13.98 -3.97 21.05
N LEU A 154 -14.13 -2.82 20.36
CA LEU A 154 -15.37 -2.06 20.32
C LEU A 154 -16.52 -2.80 19.63
N SER A 155 -16.20 -3.68 18.69
CA SER A 155 -17.17 -4.54 17.99
C SER A 155 -17.29 -5.94 18.58
N HIS A 156 -16.65 -6.24 19.71
CA HIS A 156 -16.64 -7.60 20.27
C HIS A 156 -16.24 -8.70 19.27
N ASN A 157 -15.29 -8.41 18.36
CA ASN A 157 -14.86 -9.27 17.24
C ASN A 157 -15.89 -9.48 16.12
N HIS A 158 -16.98 -8.71 16.06
CA HIS A 158 -18.03 -8.84 15.04
C HIS A 158 -17.85 -7.89 13.84
N VAL A 159 -16.88 -6.98 13.87
CA VAL A 159 -16.61 -6.08 12.73
C VAL A 159 -16.27 -6.89 11.46
N PRO A 160 -16.85 -6.57 10.29
CA PRO A 160 -16.49 -7.24 9.04
C PRO A 160 -15.07 -6.84 8.60
N ARG A 161 -14.36 -7.78 7.97
CA ARG A 161 -12.97 -7.61 7.54
C ARG A 161 -12.77 -6.36 6.68
N TRP A 162 -13.63 -6.13 5.68
CA TRP A 162 -13.51 -4.94 4.83
C TRP A 162 -13.52 -3.65 5.64
N PHE A 163 -14.37 -3.54 6.66
CA PHE A 163 -14.50 -2.30 7.44
C PHE A 163 -13.33 -2.11 8.41
N THR A 164 -12.86 -3.17 9.06
CA THR A 164 -11.69 -3.04 9.97
C THR A 164 -10.43 -2.69 9.21
N GLU A 165 -10.18 -3.31 8.04
CA GLU A 165 -9.04 -2.98 7.17
C GLU A 165 -9.17 -1.54 6.62
N GLY A 166 -10.35 -1.20 6.09
CA GLY A 166 -10.62 0.14 5.56
C GLY A 166 -10.54 1.24 6.62
N LEU A 167 -10.96 0.96 7.85
CA LEU A 167 -10.87 1.92 8.95
C LEU A 167 -9.44 2.06 9.47
N ALA A 168 -8.65 0.99 9.52
CA ALA A 168 -7.24 1.08 9.88
C ALA A 168 -6.43 1.91 8.84
N GLU A 169 -6.72 1.75 7.55
CA GLU A 169 -6.18 2.63 6.49
C GLU A 169 -6.70 4.08 6.59
N TYR A 170 -7.97 4.28 6.95
CA TYR A 170 -8.47 5.62 7.22
C TYR A 170 -7.69 6.29 8.38
N GLU A 171 -7.37 5.53 9.44
CA GLU A 171 -6.59 6.02 10.56
C GLU A 171 -5.18 6.46 10.15
N THR A 172 -4.51 5.73 9.27
CA THR A 172 -3.19 6.13 8.75
C THR A 172 -3.29 7.39 7.89
N ILE A 173 -4.28 7.47 6.99
CA ILE A 173 -4.51 8.65 6.12
C ILE A 173 -4.77 9.92 6.94
N VAL A 174 -5.56 9.82 8.02
CA VAL A 174 -5.86 10.95 8.91
C VAL A 174 -4.64 11.37 9.71
N ALA A 175 -3.84 10.40 10.18
CA ALA A 175 -2.61 10.70 10.90
C ALA A 175 -1.60 11.43 10.01
N ARG A 176 -1.43 10.93 8.78
CA ARG A 176 -0.47 11.44 7.79
C ARG A 176 -1.01 11.20 6.37
N PRO A 177 -1.38 12.25 5.62
CA PRO A 177 -1.89 12.10 4.27
C PRO A 177 -0.93 11.38 3.31
N GLU A 178 0.38 11.48 3.55
CA GLU A 178 1.43 10.77 2.79
C GLU A 178 1.42 9.25 2.99
N TRP A 179 0.72 8.71 3.99
CA TRP A 179 0.55 7.26 4.20
C TRP A 179 -0.58 6.65 3.39
N ARG A 180 -1.22 7.45 2.53
CA ARG A 180 -2.27 6.98 1.66
C ARG A 180 -1.67 6.06 0.59
N ARG A 181 -2.21 4.84 0.51
CA ARG A 181 -1.97 3.96 -0.63
C ARG A 181 -2.58 4.53 -1.91
N GLU A 182 -1.86 4.47 -3.02
CA GLU A 182 -2.35 4.95 -4.32
C GLU A 182 -2.72 3.79 -5.25
N MET A 183 -4.01 3.56 -5.46
CA MET A 183 -4.55 2.55 -6.39
C MET A 183 -5.80 3.06 -7.14
N ASP A 184 -5.90 4.38 -7.32
CA ASP A 184 -7.06 5.02 -7.95
C ASP A 184 -7.32 4.52 -9.38
N HIS A 185 -6.27 4.27 -10.15
CA HIS A 185 -6.38 3.70 -11.49
C HIS A 185 -7.05 2.31 -11.47
N ASP A 186 -6.59 1.42 -10.59
CA ASP A 186 -7.13 0.06 -10.47
C ASP A 186 -8.57 0.06 -9.93
N LEU A 187 -8.87 0.95 -8.98
CA LEU A 187 -10.22 1.13 -8.46
C LEU A 187 -11.18 1.63 -9.55
N HIS A 188 -10.78 2.63 -10.33
CA HIS A 188 -11.55 3.14 -11.46
C HIS A 188 -11.83 2.03 -12.47
N ALA A 189 -10.79 1.30 -12.90
CA ALA A 189 -10.92 0.19 -13.83
C ALA A 189 -11.89 -0.90 -13.29
N ALA A 190 -11.81 -1.24 -12.01
CA ALA A 190 -12.71 -2.21 -11.40
C ALA A 190 -14.17 -1.72 -11.32
N ILE A 191 -14.40 -0.43 -11.09
CA ILE A 191 -15.75 0.17 -11.07
C ILE A 191 -16.35 0.23 -12.47
N VAL A 192 -15.57 0.61 -13.48
CA VAL A 192 -16.01 0.66 -14.89
C VAL A 192 -16.33 -0.73 -15.40
N ALA A 193 -15.49 -1.72 -15.09
CA ALA A 193 -15.69 -3.11 -15.49
C ALA A 193 -16.73 -3.88 -14.67
N GLY A 194 -17.38 -3.24 -13.67
CA GLY A 194 -18.34 -3.91 -12.79
C GLY A 194 -17.71 -5.03 -11.93
N ARG A 195 -16.41 -4.97 -11.70
CA ARG A 195 -15.62 -5.98 -10.96
C ARG A 195 -15.60 -5.75 -9.44
N LEU A 196 -15.90 -4.54 -8.98
CA LEU A 196 -15.94 -4.23 -7.55
C LEU A 196 -17.25 -4.74 -6.90
N PRO A 197 -17.18 -5.66 -5.91
CA PRO A 197 -18.36 -6.19 -5.22
C PRO A 197 -19.20 -5.11 -4.55
N ALA A 198 -20.47 -5.41 -4.27
CA ALA A 198 -21.30 -4.55 -3.44
C ALA A 198 -20.78 -4.52 -1.99
N ILE A 199 -21.02 -3.43 -1.26
CA ILE A 199 -20.57 -3.25 0.14
C ILE A 199 -20.93 -4.45 1.04
N VAL A 200 -22.12 -5.02 0.88
CA VAL A 200 -22.56 -6.19 1.68
C VAL A 200 -21.79 -7.48 1.38
N ASP A 201 -21.23 -7.58 0.17
CA ASP A 201 -20.46 -8.75 -0.30
C ASP A 201 -18.95 -8.54 -0.18
N MET A 202 -18.50 -7.39 0.33
CA MET A 202 -17.08 -7.01 0.29
C MET A 202 -16.18 -7.97 1.08
N ASN A 203 -16.68 -8.59 2.17
CA ASN A 203 -15.93 -9.62 2.89
C ASN A 203 -15.56 -10.83 2.01
N ARG A 204 -16.36 -11.14 0.98
CA ARG A 204 -16.07 -12.24 0.05
C ARG A 204 -14.83 -11.94 -0.80
N ALA A 205 -14.55 -10.67 -1.09
CA ALA A 205 -13.38 -10.26 -1.84
C ALA A 205 -12.05 -10.60 -1.12
N PHE A 206 -12.07 -10.72 0.21
CA PHE A 206 -10.91 -11.10 1.01
C PHE A 206 -10.71 -12.62 1.14
N THR A 207 -11.68 -13.43 0.72
CA THR A 207 -11.66 -14.89 0.90
C THR A 207 -11.75 -15.65 -0.42
N HIS A 208 -12.35 -15.06 -1.46
CA HIS A 208 -12.61 -15.68 -2.76
C HIS A 208 -12.27 -14.71 -3.91
N ALA A 209 -11.15 -13.99 -3.80
CA ALA A 209 -10.66 -13.14 -4.88
C ALA A 209 -10.30 -13.99 -6.12
N ARG A 210 -10.61 -13.48 -7.31
CA ARG A 210 -10.22 -14.14 -8.57
C ARG A 210 -8.72 -14.05 -8.83
N SER A 211 -8.08 -13.01 -8.32
CA SER A 211 -6.65 -12.74 -8.44
C SER A 211 -6.15 -11.95 -7.23
N ALA A 212 -4.83 -11.92 -7.03
CA ALA A 212 -4.21 -11.05 -6.03
C ALA A 212 -4.54 -9.57 -6.26
N GLN A 213 -4.61 -9.13 -7.53
CA GLN A 213 -4.96 -7.75 -7.88
C GLN A 213 -6.38 -7.40 -7.43
N ASP A 214 -7.36 -8.27 -7.64
CA ASP A 214 -8.73 -8.03 -7.19
C ASP A 214 -8.82 -7.94 -5.65
N MET A 215 -8.02 -8.73 -4.92
CA MET A 215 -7.94 -8.62 -3.46
C MET A 215 -7.38 -7.25 -3.03
N MET A 216 -6.29 -6.81 -3.67
CA MET A 216 -5.68 -5.50 -3.38
C MET A 216 -6.61 -4.33 -3.72
N VAL A 217 -7.36 -4.43 -4.83
CA VAL A 217 -8.38 -3.43 -5.19
C VAL A 217 -9.51 -3.42 -4.16
N ALA A 218 -9.96 -4.59 -3.67
CA ALA A 218 -10.97 -4.64 -2.63
C ALA A 218 -10.48 -4.07 -1.29
N TYR A 219 -9.22 -4.34 -0.92
CA TYR A 219 -8.55 -3.72 0.22
C TYR A 219 -8.56 -2.20 0.11
N TYR A 220 -8.07 -1.67 -1.02
CA TYR A 220 -8.06 -0.23 -1.28
C TYR A 220 -9.46 0.38 -1.33
N ALA A 221 -10.40 -0.27 -2.02
CA ALA A 221 -11.80 0.17 -2.08
C ALA A 221 -12.42 0.24 -0.69
N SER A 222 -12.07 -0.66 0.22
CA SER A 222 -12.55 -0.65 1.60
C SER A 222 -12.11 0.61 2.36
N SER A 223 -10.85 1.03 2.19
CA SER A 223 -10.36 2.32 2.71
C SER A 223 -11.15 3.49 2.13
N GLN A 224 -11.33 3.52 0.80
CA GLN A 224 -12.08 4.59 0.13
C GLN A 224 -13.56 4.63 0.54
N MET A 225 -14.17 3.48 0.82
CA MET A 225 -15.53 3.39 1.34
C MET A 225 -15.63 4.01 2.74
N VAL A 226 -14.66 3.74 3.61
CA VAL A 226 -14.63 4.34 4.96
C VAL A 226 -14.37 5.85 4.89
N VAL A 227 -13.44 6.31 4.05
CA VAL A 227 -13.23 7.75 3.76
C VAL A 227 -14.53 8.39 3.32
N PHE A 228 -15.23 7.80 2.35
CA PHE A 228 -16.52 8.30 1.87
C PHE A 228 -17.57 8.35 2.99
N ILE A 229 -17.68 7.31 3.82
CA ILE A 229 -18.62 7.30 4.95
C ILE A 229 -18.27 8.41 5.95
N ALA A 230 -16.99 8.59 6.26
CA ALA A 230 -16.51 9.62 7.18
C ALA A 230 -16.82 11.04 6.69
N GLU A 231 -16.56 11.31 5.40
CA GLU A 231 -16.81 12.61 4.78
C GLU A 231 -18.30 12.91 4.62
N ARG A 232 -19.09 11.89 4.25
CA ARG A 232 -20.53 12.05 3.96
C ARG A 232 -21.40 12.09 5.21
N PHE A 233 -21.13 11.22 6.19
CA PHE A 233 -21.97 11.02 7.37
C PHE A 233 -21.31 11.47 8.68
N GLY A 234 -20.02 11.80 8.63
CA GLY A 234 -19.21 12.21 9.79
C GLY A 234 -18.51 11.04 10.49
N PHE A 235 -17.29 11.28 10.94
CA PHE A 235 -16.47 10.29 11.66
C PHE A 235 -17.21 9.62 12.83
N ALA A 236 -18.07 10.37 13.55
CA ALA A 236 -18.83 9.85 14.69
C ALA A 236 -19.71 8.63 14.36
N GLN A 237 -20.04 8.40 13.09
CA GLN A 237 -20.77 7.19 12.67
C GLN A 237 -19.89 5.94 12.68
N LEU A 238 -18.59 6.04 12.42
CA LEU A 238 -17.71 4.86 12.30
C LEU A 238 -17.64 4.08 13.63
N PRO A 239 -17.40 4.72 14.80
CA PRO A 239 -17.50 4.03 16.09
C PRO A 239 -18.92 3.57 16.44
N ARG A 240 -19.98 4.20 15.92
CA ARG A 240 -21.36 3.72 16.09
C ARG A 240 -21.63 2.45 15.28
N MET A 241 -21.07 2.36 14.07
CA MET A 241 -21.13 1.15 13.26
C MET A 241 -20.40 -0.01 13.95
N LEU A 242 -19.19 0.22 14.49
CA LEU A 242 -18.46 -0.79 15.29
C LEU A 242 -19.30 -1.33 16.46
N ARG A 243 -19.92 -0.45 17.25
CA ARG A 243 -20.81 -0.87 18.36
C ARG A 243 -22.03 -1.65 17.86
N ALA A 244 -22.65 -1.23 16.75
CA ALA A 244 -23.80 -1.92 16.17
C ALA A 244 -23.45 -3.33 15.68
N TRP A 245 -22.25 -3.54 15.10
CA TRP A 245 -21.74 -4.89 14.83
C TRP A 245 -21.50 -5.68 16.11
N GLY A 246 -20.99 -5.04 17.17
CA GLY A 246 -20.85 -5.65 18.50
C GLY A 246 -22.16 -6.12 19.13
N GLU A 247 -23.29 -5.57 18.70
CA GLU A 247 -24.64 -6.04 19.06
C GLU A 247 -25.13 -7.21 18.18
N GLY A 248 -24.28 -7.75 17.29
CA GLY A 248 -24.57 -8.89 16.43
C GLY A 248 -25.30 -8.57 15.12
N LYS A 249 -25.42 -7.30 14.74
CA LYS A 249 -26.13 -6.86 13.53
C LYS A 249 -25.36 -7.19 12.25
N THR A 250 -26.08 -7.48 11.19
CA THR A 250 -25.51 -7.64 9.84
C THR A 250 -25.08 -6.29 9.25
N THR A 251 -24.17 -6.31 8.27
CA THR A 251 -23.72 -5.09 7.56
C THR A 251 -24.88 -4.25 7.02
N ALA A 252 -25.92 -4.88 6.47
CA ALA A 252 -27.08 -4.16 5.94
C ALA A 252 -27.87 -3.44 7.05
N GLU A 253 -28.09 -4.11 8.19
CA GLU A 253 -28.76 -3.54 9.35
C GLU A 253 -27.95 -2.39 9.97
N VAL A 254 -26.62 -2.55 10.08
CA VAL A 254 -25.73 -1.51 10.59
C VAL A 254 -25.78 -0.27 9.71
N ILE A 255 -25.68 -0.41 8.38
CA ILE A 255 -25.78 0.71 7.44
C ILE A 255 -27.13 1.41 7.58
N GLN A 256 -28.24 0.66 7.56
CA GLN A 256 -29.59 1.22 7.67
C GLN A 256 -29.81 1.97 8.98
N GLN A 257 -29.39 1.39 10.11
CA GLN A 257 -29.61 1.98 11.42
C GLN A 257 -28.71 3.19 11.68
N VAL A 258 -27.43 3.10 11.33
CA VAL A 258 -26.44 4.11 11.71
C VAL A 258 -26.37 5.26 10.71
N LEU A 259 -26.46 4.96 9.41
CA LEU A 259 -26.31 5.94 8.33
C LEU A 259 -27.67 6.43 7.79
N GLY A 260 -28.77 5.74 8.11
CA GLY A 260 -30.12 6.13 7.68
C GLY A 260 -30.42 5.89 6.19
N VAL A 261 -29.58 5.11 5.50
CA VAL A 261 -29.73 4.76 4.08
C VAL A 261 -29.66 3.24 3.91
N SER A 262 -30.23 2.70 2.84
CA SER A 262 -30.06 1.28 2.55
C SER A 262 -28.63 0.99 2.10
N ALA A 263 -28.18 -0.27 2.24
CA ALA A 263 -26.86 -0.67 1.75
C ALA A 263 -26.72 -0.52 0.22
N ALA A 264 -27.81 -0.70 -0.53
CA ALA A 264 -27.84 -0.49 -1.98
C ALA A 264 -27.72 1.00 -2.34
N ASP A 265 -28.35 1.88 -1.57
CA ASP A 265 -28.23 3.33 -1.76
C ASP A 265 -26.82 3.80 -1.41
N LEU A 266 -26.21 3.26 -0.36
CA LEU A 266 -24.84 3.57 0.02
C LEU A 266 -23.85 3.14 -1.07
N ASP A 267 -23.99 1.93 -1.61
CA ASP A 267 -23.18 1.42 -2.71
C ASP A 267 -23.32 2.30 -3.98
N THR A 268 -24.55 2.68 -4.31
CA THR A 268 -24.84 3.60 -5.42
C THR A 268 -24.17 4.96 -5.21
N GLN A 269 -24.30 5.55 -4.03
CA GLN A 269 -23.72 6.85 -3.69
C GLN A 269 -22.19 6.80 -3.70
N PHE A 270 -21.59 5.75 -3.14
CA PHE A 270 -20.14 5.54 -3.15
C PHE A 270 -19.62 5.47 -4.59
N ARG A 271 -20.21 4.61 -5.44
CA ARG A 271 -19.77 4.48 -6.84
C ARG A 271 -19.91 5.79 -7.61
N ALA A 272 -20.99 6.54 -7.40
CA ALA A 272 -21.17 7.84 -8.03
C ALA A 272 -20.12 8.85 -7.57
N HIS A 273 -19.85 8.91 -6.25
CA HIS A 273 -18.81 9.76 -5.67
C HIS A 273 -17.42 9.40 -6.22
N THR A 274 -17.05 8.12 -6.21
CA THR A 274 -15.75 7.66 -6.72
C THR A 274 -15.60 7.92 -8.22
N ARG A 275 -16.63 7.68 -9.04
CA ARG A 275 -16.59 8.02 -10.47
C ARG A 275 -16.38 9.52 -10.70
N ALA A 276 -17.07 10.37 -9.94
CA ALA A 276 -16.87 11.81 -10.04
C ALA A 276 -15.45 12.23 -9.65
N ARG A 277 -14.91 11.67 -8.56
CA ARG A 277 -13.53 11.91 -8.10
C ARG A 277 -12.49 11.46 -9.13
N LEU A 278 -12.77 10.37 -9.84
CA LEU A 278 -11.86 9.74 -10.79
C LEU A 278 -12.20 10.05 -12.25
N ALA A 279 -13.06 11.04 -12.52
CA ALA A 279 -13.49 11.38 -13.87
C ALA A 279 -12.34 11.80 -14.80
N ALA A 280 -11.22 12.28 -14.23
CA ALA A 280 -10.02 12.59 -15.00
C ALA A 280 -9.38 11.35 -15.67
N LEU A 281 -9.68 10.15 -15.19
CA LEU A 281 -9.26 8.88 -15.79
C LEU A 281 -10.17 8.47 -16.95
N ASP A 282 -11.38 9.01 -17.04
CA ASP A 282 -12.29 8.70 -18.14
C ASP A 282 -11.69 9.18 -19.47
N GLY A 283 -11.71 8.30 -20.47
CA GLY A 283 -11.19 8.60 -21.80
C GLY A 283 -9.66 8.58 -21.92
N GLN A 284 -8.91 8.39 -20.82
CA GLN A 284 -7.48 8.13 -20.92
C GLN A 284 -7.24 6.80 -21.63
N PHE A 285 -6.32 6.79 -22.59
CA PHE A 285 -5.89 5.59 -23.27
C PHE A 285 -5.02 4.75 -22.35
N ASN A 286 -5.51 3.55 -22.05
CA ASN A 286 -4.81 2.51 -21.34
C ASN A 286 -5.13 1.15 -22.00
N VAL A 287 -4.17 0.23 -21.95
CA VAL A 287 -4.33 -1.16 -22.38
C VAL A 287 -4.24 -2.04 -21.15
N ASP A 288 -5.39 -2.35 -20.56
CA ASP A 288 -5.49 -3.27 -19.41
C ASP A 288 -5.25 -4.72 -19.87
N LEU A 289 -4.01 -5.18 -19.70
CA LEU A 289 -3.62 -6.54 -20.07
C LEU A 289 -4.34 -7.63 -19.26
N SER A 290 -4.88 -7.33 -18.08
CA SER A 290 -5.60 -8.32 -17.28
C SER A 290 -6.86 -8.84 -17.98
N GLY A 291 -7.43 -8.04 -18.88
CA GLY A 291 -8.55 -8.41 -19.73
C GLY A 291 -8.21 -9.35 -20.89
N TYR A 292 -6.92 -9.66 -21.13
CA TYR A 292 -6.47 -10.51 -22.23
C TYR A 292 -5.87 -11.84 -21.77
N THR A 293 -6.26 -12.32 -20.60
CA THR A 293 -5.70 -13.53 -20.00
C THR A 293 -6.35 -14.83 -20.50
N ASP A 294 -7.53 -14.77 -21.11
CA ASP A 294 -8.22 -15.93 -21.68
C ASP A 294 -7.83 -16.13 -23.15
N LEU A 295 -6.75 -16.89 -23.39
CA LEU A 295 -6.22 -17.13 -24.72
C LEU A 295 -7.23 -17.88 -25.61
N GLU A 296 -7.88 -18.92 -25.09
CA GLU A 296 -8.81 -19.76 -25.86
C GLU A 296 -10.02 -18.94 -26.34
N ALA A 297 -10.60 -18.12 -25.46
CA ALA A 297 -11.71 -17.25 -25.85
C ALA A 297 -11.29 -16.21 -26.90
N LEU A 298 -10.09 -15.66 -26.81
CA LEU A 298 -9.58 -14.66 -27.75
C LEU A 298 -9.18 -15.27 -29.10
N GLU A 299 -8.69 -16.51 -29.11
CA GLU A 299 -8.47 -17.28 -30.34
C GLU A 299 -9.79 -17.55 -31.07
N ALA A 300 -10.81 -18.02 -30.34
CA ALA A 300 -12.13 -18.24 -30.90
C ALA A 300 -12.75 -16.93 -31.46
N ALA A 301 -12.59 -15.82 -30.74
CA ALA A 301 -13.07 -14.51 -31.18
C ALA A 301 -12.37 -14.02 -32.46
N ALA A 302 -11.03 -14.15 -32.53
CA ALA A 302 -10.27 -13.78 -33.73
C ALA A 302 -10.58 -14.70 -34.93
N ALA A 303 -10.79 -16.00 -34.69
CA ALA A 303 -11.20 -16.95 -35.73
C ALA A 303 -12.60 -16.64 -36.30
N ALA A 304 -13.52 -16.17 -35.46
CA ALA A 304 -14.85 -15.74 -35.88
C ALA A 304 -14.83 -14.41 -36.67
N ALA A 305 -13.81 -13.57 -36.46
CA ALA A 305 -13.65 -12.26 -37.09
C ALA A 305 -12.22 -12.05 -37.65
N PRO A 306 -11.78 -12.82 -38.66
CA PRO A 306 -10.37 -12.88 -39.08
C PRO A 306 -9.85 -11.60 -39.77
N ASN A 307 -10.74 -10.66 -40.11
CA ASN A 307 -10.40 -9.34 -40.66
C ASN A 307 -10.71 -8.19 -39.70
N ASP A 308 -11.00 -8.48 -38.43
CA ASP A 308 -11.13 -7.48 -37.38
C ASP A 308 -9.75 -7.22 -36.76
N ALA A 309 -9.20 -6.04 -37.02
CA ALA A 309 -7.89 -5.63 -36.50
C ALA A 309 -7.85 -5.62 -34.96
N SER A 310 -8.96 -5.27 -34.30
CA SER A 310 -9.02 -5.21 -32.84
C SER A 310 -9.06 -6.61 -32.23
N ALA A 311 -9.79 -7.55 -32.86
CA ALA A 311 -9.79 -8.95 -32.42
C ALA A 311 -8.39 -9.56 -32.49
N LEU A 312 -7.67 -9.31 -33.59
CA LEU A 312 -6.27 -9.74 -33.75
C LEU A 312 -5.33 -9.06 -32.74
N ALA A 313 -5.49 -7.76 -32.47
CA ALA A 313 -4.68 -7.06 -31.47
C ALA A 313 -4.89 -7.61 -30.05
N ARG A 314 -6.13 -7.97 -29.68
CA ARG A 314 -6.43 -8.59 -28.38
C ARG A 314 -5.87 -10.01 -28.28
N LEU A 315 -5.96 -10.79 -29.35
CA LEU A 315 -5.32 -12.10 -29.42
C LEU A 315 -3.79 -11.99 -29.27
N ALA A 316 -3.17 -11.02 -29.94
CA ALA A 316 -1.75 -10.77 -29.80
C ALA A 316 -1.37 -10.43 -28.34
N ALA A 317 -2.15 -9.60 -27.66
CA ALA A 317 -1.96 -9.33 -26.23
C ALA A 317 -2.01 -10.62 -25.39
N ALA A 318 -2.98 -11.50 -25.65
CA ALA A 318 -3.07 -12.78 -24.93
C ALA A 318 -1.87 -13.68 -25.19
N ARG A 319 -1.43 -13.79 -26.45
CA ARG A 319 -0.24 -14.56 -26.84
C ARG A 319 1.03 -14.04 -26.17
N LEU A 320 1.20 -12.72 -26.09
CA LEU A 320 2.30 -12.09 -25.35
C LEU A 320 2.29 -12.45 -23.86
N ILE A 321 1.13 -12.43 -23.21
CA ILE A 321 0.99 -12.83 -21.79
C ILE A 321 1.40 -14.29 -21.58
N HIS A 322 1.13 -15.16 -22.57
CA HIS A 322 1.48 -16.58 -22.54
C HIS A 322 2.88 -16.89 -23.08
N GLY A 323 3.67 -15.86 -23.45
CA GLY A 323 5.04 -16.00 -23.93
C GLY A 323 5.18 -16.39 -25.41
N ASP A 324 4.09 -16.41 -26.18
CA ASP A 324 4.09 -16.68 -27.62
C ASP A 324 4.31 -15.40 -28.43
N THR A 325 5.53 -14.87 -28.35
CA THR A 325 5.92 -13.60 -29.00
C THR A 325 5.92 -13.68 -30.53
N GLU A 326 6.22 -14.86 -31.09
CA GLU A 326 6.31 -15.05 -32.54
C GLU A 326 4.93 -14.86 -33.20
N HIS A 327 3.93 -15.63 -32.75
CA HIS A 327 2.58 -15.50 -33.30
C HIS A 327 1.95 -14.16 -32.94
N ALA A 328 2.21 -13.64 -31.74
CA ALA A 328 1.73 -12.30 -31.38
C ALA A 328 2.26 -11.22 -32.34
N THR A 329 3.53 -11.27 -32.72
CA THR A 329 4.11 -10.30 -33.65
C THR A 329 3.47 -10.40 -35.04
N ALA A 330 3.20 -11.62 -35.51
CA ALA A 330 2.48 -11.84 -36.77
C ALA A 330 1.04 -11.29 -36.72
N ASP A 331 0.32 -11.51 -35.62
CA ASP A 331 -1.04 -10.98 -35.41
C ASP A 331 -1.05 -9.44 -35.36
N LEU A 332 -0.08 -8.83 -34.67
CA LEU A 332 0.07 -7.36 -34.62
C LEU A 332 0.35 -6.78 -36.01
N ALA A 333 1.25 -7.39 -36.77
CA ALA A 333 1.53 -6.98 -38.13
C ALA A 333 0.28 -7.07 -39.01
N ARG A 334 -0.50 -8.16 -38.88
CA ARG A 334 -1.77 -8.33 -39.60
C ARG A 334 -2.82 -7.32 -39.17
N ALA A 335 -2.95 -7.05 -37.87
CA ALA A 335 -3.86 -6.03 -37.34
C ALA A 335 -3.54 -4.65 -37.92
N LEU A 336 -2.26 -4.26 -37.95
CA LEU A 336 -1.83 -2.97 -38.48
C LEU A 336 -1.93 -2.87 -40.01
N GLN A 337 -1.87 -3.99 -40.74
CA GLN A 337 -2.21 -4.02 -42.17
C GLN A 337 -3.70 -3.73 -42.40
N LEU A 338 -4.58 -4.30 -41.58
CA LEU A 338 -6.03 -4.13 -41.68
C LEU A 338 -6.46 -2.73 -41.22
N ASN A 339 -5.87 -2.24 -40.14
CA ASN A 339 -6.09 -0.89 -39.62
C ASN A 339 -4.76 -0.32 -39.10
N PRO A 340 -4.10 0.57 -39.87
CA PRO A 340 -2.84 1.18 -39.46
C PRO A 340 -2.92 2.00 -38.16
N ASN A 341 -4.12 2.39 -37.74
CA ASN A 341 -4.38 3.20 -36.55
C ASN A 341 -5.01 2.37 -35.41
N GLU A 342 -4.93 1.04 -35.47
CA GLU A 342 -5.44 0.19 -34.37
C GLU A 342 -4.60 0.46 -33.11
N PRO A 343 -5.20 1.01 -32.04
CA PRO A 343 -4.43 1.57 -30.93
C PRO A 343 -3.81 0.53 -30.01
N VAL A 344 -4.45 -0.64 -29.84
CA VAL A 344 -3.92 -1.73 -29.01
C VAL A 344 -2.71 -2.36 -29.72
N ALA A 345 -2.80 -2.58 -31.03
CA ALA A 345 -1.72 -3.11 -31.83
C ALA A 345 -0.52 -2.16 -31.85
N LEU A 346 -0.75 -0.86 -32.09
CA LEU A 346 0.31 0.15 -32.00
C LEU A 346 0.97 0.17 -30.62
N TYR A 347 0.18 0.10 -29.54
CA TYR A 347 0.70 0.09 -28.18
C TYR A 347 1.56 -1.15 -27.89
N LEU A 348 1.08 -2.34 -28.27
CA LEU A 348 1.81 -3.60 -28.07
C LEU A 348 3.07 -3.67 -28.93
N THR A 349 3.00 -3.23 -30.20
CA THR A 349 4.18 -3.08 -31.06
C THR A 349 5.22 -2.14 -30.45
N ALA A 350 4.79 -1.00 -29.90
CA ALA A 350 5.69 -0.09 -29.22
C ALA A 350 6.35 -0.70 -27.99
N ARG A 351 5.59 -1.48 -27.19
CA ARG A 351 6.14 -2.17 -26.02
C ARG A 351 7.17 -3.23 -26.39
N LEU A 352 6.91 -4.01 -27.45
CA LEU A 352 7.88 -4.96 -27.99
C LEU A 352 9.14 -4.25 -28.50
N ALA A 353 8.97 -3.18 -29.27
CA ALA A 353 10.08 -2.37 -29.75
C ALA A 353 10.91 -1.77 -28.60
N LEU A 354 10.28 -1.34 -27.50
CA LEU A 354 11.00 -0.87 -26.31
C LEU A 354 11.80 -1.99 -25.63
N ALA A 355 11.23 -3.19 -25.51
CA ALA A 355 11.92 -4.34 -24.92
C ALA A 355 13.12 -4.80 -25.75
N GLU A 356 13.08 -4.56 -27.06
CA GLU A 356 14.14 -4.86 -28.03
C GLU A 356 15.06 -3.65 -28.30
N GLU A 357 14.94 -2.57 -27.52
CA GLU A 357 15.72 -1.33 -27.64
C GLU A 357 15.60 -0.63 -29.00
N ARG A 358 14.53 -0.91 -29.76
CA ARG A 358 14.18 -0.26 -31.02
C ARG A 358 13.40 1.04 -30.77
N PHE A 359 14.03 1.98 -30.06
CA PHE A 359 13.40 3.21 -29.57
C PHE A 359 12.72 4.08 -30.66
N PRO A 360 13.30 4.26 -31.87
CA PRO A 360 12.63 5.03 -32.92
C PRO A 360 11.30 4.42 -33.38
N GLU A 361 11.24 3.09 -33.49
CA GLU A 361 10.02 2.37 -33.87
C GLU A 361 8.96 2.46 -32.78
N ALA A 362 9.37 2.30 -31.52
CA ALA A 362 8.50 2.48 -30.38
C ALA A 362 7.89 3.89 -30.34
N ARG A 363 8.74 4.92 -30.51
CA ARG A 363 8.30 6.31 -30.52
C ARG A 363 7.29 6.56 -31.64
N ALA A 364 7.57 6.11 -32.86
CA ALA A 364 6.68 6.30 -34.00
C ALA A 364 5.30 5.65 -33.80
N ALA A 365 5.27 4.43 -33.24
CA ALA A 365 4.02 3.74 -32.93
C ALA A 365 3.21 4.46 -31.84
N LEU A 366 3.85 4.93 -30.76
CA LEU A 366 3.19 5.67 -29.67
C LEU A 366 2.71 7.05 -30.13
N GLU A 367 3.51 7.79 -30.89
CA GLU A 367 3.13 9.10 -31.44
C GLU A 367 1.91 8.97 -32.35
N LYS A 368 1.80 7.89 -33.12
CA LYS A 368 0.63 7.60 -33.95
C LYS A 368 -0.65 7.43 -33.14
N ILE A 369 -0.57 6.85 -31.94
CA ILE A 369 -1.71 6.80 -31.01
C ILE A 369 -2.10 8.21 -30.59
N VAL A 370 -1.11 9.05 -30.22
CA VAL A 370 -1.36 10.45 -29.81
C VAL A 370 -1.98 11.28 -30.94
N THR A 371 -1.47 11.17 -32.16
CA THR A 371 -1.97 11.96 -33.31
C THR A 371 -3.38 11.55 -33.75
N THR A 372 -3.85 10.36 -33.40
CA THR A 372 -5.25 9.93 -33.61
C THR A 372 -6.20 10.40 -32.51
N GLY A 373 -5.74 11.29 -31.61
CA GLY A 373 -6.56 11.96 -30.60
C GLY A 373 -6.67 11.21 -29.27
N ARG A 374 -5.88 10.15 -29.06
CA ARG A 374 -5.84 9.39 -27.80
C ARG A 374 -4.69 9.89 -26.92
N ASP A 375 -4.93 10.04 -25.63
CA ASP A 375 -3.89 10.42 -24.67
C ASP A 375 -4.08 9.67 -23.37
N GLY A 376 -3.02 9.43 -22.61
CA GLY A 376 -3.09 8.67 -21.37
C GLY A 376 -1.74 8.59 -20.66
N PHE A 377 -1.78 8.33 -19.36
CA PHE A 377 -0.57 8.30 -18.54
C PHE A 377 0.47 7.30 -19.08
N ASP A 378 0.08 6.04 -19.30
CA ASP A 378 1.03 5.00 -19.72
C ASP A 378 1.60 5.29 -21.12
N LEU A 379 0.81 5.88 -22.01
CA LEU A 379 1.27 6.34 -23.32
C LEU A 379 2.34 7.43 -23.20
N ARG A 380 2.08 8.46 -22.39
CA ARG A 380 3.03 9.56 -22.14
C ARG A 380 4.28 9.06 -21.41
N LEU A 381 4.15 8.14 -20.46
CA LEU A 381 5.29 7.54 -19.76
C LEU A 381 6.20 6.77 -20.74
N LEU A 382 5.64 5.94 -21.61
CA LEU A 382 6.41 5.18 -22.59
C LEU A 382 7.09 6.10 -23.63
N LEU A 383 6.41 7.16 -24.08
CA LEU A 383 7.03 8.18 -24.94
C LEU A 383 8.20 8.88 -24.25
N GLY A 384 8.05 9.22 -22.97
CA GLY A 384 9.13 9.79 -22.17
C GLY A 384 10.33 8.86 -22.07
N ARG A 385 10.11 7.56 -21.81
CA ARG A 385 11.17 6.54 -21.75
C ARG A 385 11.86 6.34 -23.10
N ALA A 386 11.08 6.27 -24.19
CA ALA A 386 11.62 6.14 -25.54
C ALA A 386 12.52 7.34 -25.89
N ALA A 387 12.11 8.55 -25.48
CA ALA A 387 12.89 9.77 -25.68
C ALA A 387 14.18 9.78 -24.83
N LEU A 388 14.12 9.40 -23.56
CA LEU A 388 15.33 9.26 -22.70
C LEU A 388 16.33 8.28 -23.30
N ALA A 389 15.87 7.12 -23.75
CA ALA A 389 16.73 6.11 -24.35
C ALA A 389 17.34 6.53 -25.69
N ALA A 390 16.71 7.51 -26.36
CA ALA A 390 17.23 8.16 -27.56
C ALA A 390 18.05 9.43 -27.26
N ASP A 391 18.39 9.70 -25.99
CA ASP A 391 19.08 10.90 -25.50
C ASP A 391 18.34 12.23 -25.81
N ASP A 392 17.05 12.16 -26.11
CA ASP A 392 16.16 13.31 -26.29
C ASP A 392 15.58 13.75 -24.94
N VAL A 393 16.44 14.31 -24.08
CA VAL A 393 16.07 14.80 -22.75
C VAL A 393 14.95 15.86 -22.80
N PRO A 394 14.96 16.85 -23.72
CA PRO A 394 13.85 17.80 -23.83
C PRO A 394 12.51 17.14 -24.19
N GLY A 395 12.50 16.21 -25.16
CA GLY A 395 11.31 15.46 -25.53
C GLY A 395 10.80 14.59 -24.38
N ALA A 396 11.72 13.90 -23.69
CA ALA A 396 11.39 13.11 -22.51
C ALA A 396 10.69 13.94 -21.44
N ARG A 397 11.24 15.12 -21.11
CA ARG A 397 10.65 16.03 -20.12
C ARG A 397 9.22 16.42 -20.50
N VAL A 398 8.96 16.78 -21.76
CA VAL A 398 7.61 17.14 -22.23
C VAL A 398 6.61 16.01 -21.98
N HIS A 399 6.98 14.77 -22.31
CA HIS A 399 6.12 13.62 -22.15
C HIS A 399 5.91 13.23 -20.68
N LEU A 400 6.96 13.26 -19.86
CA LEU A 400 6.87 12.95 -18.43
C LEU A 400 6.08 14.01 -17.66
N GLU A 401 6.24 15.31 -17.97
CA GLU A 401 5.40 16.36 -17.39
C GLU A 401 3.93 16.23 -17.84
N ALA A 402 3.67 15.75 -19.06
CA ALA A 402 2.30 15.43 -19.48
C ALA A 402 1.72 14.25 -18.69
N ALA A 403 2.52 13.21 -18.43
CA ALA A 403 2.11 12.08 -17.60
C ALA A 403 1.77 12.54 -16.17
N THR A 404 2.59 13.40 -15.54
CA THR A 404 2.31 13.90 -14.19
C THR A 404 1.08 14.82 -14.12
N ARG A 405 0.71 15.49 -15.21
CA ARG A 405 -0.57 16.23 -15.29
C ARG A 405 -1.78 15.30 -15.40
N LEU A 406 -1.64 14.16 -16.09
CA LEU A 406 -2.72 13.19 -16.27
C LEU A 406 -2.98 12.39 -14.99
N GLN A 407 -1.91 11.95 -14.30
CA GLN A 407 -2.00 11.21 -13.04
C GLN A 407 -0.87 11.64 -12.09
N PRO A 408 -1.03 12.75 -11.35
CA PRO A 408 0.00 13.29 -10.45
C PRO A 408 0.32 12.40 -9.24
N TRP A 409 -0.45 11.33 -9.02
CA TRP A 409 -0.29 10.36 -7.93
C TRP A 409 0.49 9.10 -8.33
N ARG A 410 0.90 8.95 -9.61
CA ARG A 410 1.78 7.83 -10.02
C ARG A 410 3.24 8.28 -10.02
N SER A 411 4.05 7.64 -9.18
CA SER A 411 5.46 7.99 -8.96
C SER A 411 6.35 7.81 -10.19
N THR A 412 6.04 6.87 -11.08
CA THR A 412 6.93 6.49 -12.20
C THR A 412 7.29 7.65 -13.14
N ALA A 413 6.39 8.61 -13.35
CA ALA A 413 6.70 9.79 -14.16
C ALA A 413 7.52 10.84 -13.39
N TRP A 414 7.26 10.99 -12.08
CA TRP A 414 8.05 11.84 -11.20
C TRP A 414 9.49 11.34 -11.04
N LEU A 415 9.69 10.01 -11.03
CA LEU A 415 11.03 9.41 -11.01
C LEU A 415 11.85 9.82 -12.23
N GLY A 416 11.28 9.71 -13.42
CA GLY A 416 11.96 10.16 -14.64
C GLY A 416 12.23 11.66 -14.65
N LEU A 417 11.33 12.49 -14.10
CA LEU A 417 11.59 13.94 -13.95
C LEU A 417 12.68 14.25 -12.93
N PHE A 418 12.79 13.46 -11.86
CA PHE A 418 13.87 13.57 -10.88
C PHE A 418 15.23 13.21 -11.50
N GLU A 419 15.28 12.14 -12.29
CA GLU A 419 16.46 11.72 -13.05
C GLU A 419 16.88 12.81 -14.05
N ILE A 420 15.95 13.36 -14.84
CA ILE A 420 16.21 14.46 -15.76
C ILE A 420 16.76 15.67 -15.00
N GLY A 421 16.10 16.11 -13.92
CA GLY A 421 16.56 17.27 -13.15
C GLY A 421 17.96 17.07 -12.56
N THR A 422 18.31 15.83 -12.21
CA THR A 422 19.66 15.46 -11.75
C THR A 422 20.67 15.50 -12.88
N GLN A 423 20.37 14.91 -14.04
CA GLN A 423 21.23 14.87 -15.21
C GLN A 423 21.51 16.27 -15.79
N THR A 424 20.49 17.13 -15.82
CA THR A 424 20.59 18.48 -16.40
C THR A 424 21.00 19.55 -15.38
N GLU A 425 21.30 19.16 -14.14
CA GLU A 425 21.56 20.08 -13.02
C GLU A 425 20.43 21.14 -12.82
N ASP A 426 19.19 20.78 -13.18
CA ASP A 426 17.99 21.61 -12.96
C ASP A 426 17.49 21.38 -11.53
N ALA A 427 18.04 22.18 -10.60
CA ALA A 427 17.76 22.07 -9.17
C ALA A 427 16.27 22.20 -8.84
N ASP A 428 15.53 23.05 -9.54
CA ASP A 428 14.09 23.26 -9.30
C ASP A 428 13.26 22.06 -9.76
N LEU A 429 13.56 21.49 -10.93
CA LEU A 429 12.91 20.26 -11.37
C LEU A 429 13.23 19.10 -10.42
N ARG A 430 14.50 18.92 -10.09
CA ARG A 430 14.97 17.87 -9.17
C ARG A 430 14.25 17.94 -7.83
N ARG A 431 14.22 19.12 -7.21
CA ARG A 431 13.53 19.36 -5.93
C ARG A 431 12.04 19.07 -6.01
N ARG A 432 11.33 19.64 -6.99
CA ARG A 432 9.88 19.42 -7.15
C ARG A 432 9.56 17.94 -7.34
N ALA A 433 10.32 17.25 -8.18
CA ALA A 433 10.11 15.82 -8.41
C ALA A 433 10.39 14.99 -7.15
N LEU A 434 11.49 15.26 -6.44
CA LEU A 434 11.85 14.57 -5.20
C LEU A 434 10.78 14.74 -4.12
N MET A 435 10.28 15.95 -3.90
CA MET A 435 9.21 16.19 -2.90
C MET A 435 7.94 15.42 -3.26
N ARG A 436 7.59 15.35 -4.55
CA ARG A 436 6.44 14.54 -4.99
C ARG A 436 6.68 13.04 -4.82
N LEU A 437 7.89 12.54 -5.06
CA LEU A 437 8.24 11.15 -4.84
C LEU A 437 8.14 10.76 -3.36
N VAL A 438 8.64 11.60 -2.45
CA VAL A 438 8.57 11.33 -1.01
C VAL A 438 7.13 11.30 -0.49
N ASP A 439 6.22 12.09 -1.06
CA ASP A 439 4.80 12.04 -0.72
C ASP A 439 4.07 10.80 -1.30
N LEU A 440 4.65 10.12 -2.30
CA LEU A 440 4.04 8.99 -3.01
C LEU A 440 4.67 7.62 -2.68
N GLU A 441 5.90 7.61 -2.18
CA GLU A 441 6.69 6.41 -1.91
C GLU A 441 6.98 6.33 -0.40
N GLU A 442 5.92 6.09 0.39
CA GLU A 442 5.92 6.24 1.85
C GLU A 442 6.83 5.24 2.58
N HIS A 443 7.35 4.25 1.87
CA HIS A 443 8.25 3.20 2.35
C HIS A 443 9.71 3.36 1.89
N ASP A 444 10.01 4.28 0.98
CA ASP A 444 11.36 4.42 0.41
C ASP A 444 12.28 5.25 1.33
N ARG A 445 13.14 4.56 2.07
CA ARG A 445 14.13 5.15 2.98
C ARG A 445 15.09 6.11 2.30
N GLU A 446 15.50 5.79 1.07
CA GLU A 446 16.53 6.53 0.37
C GLU A 446 15.97 7.81 -0.22
N LEU A 447 14.77 7.77 -0.79
CA LEU A 447 14.06 8.98 -1.24
C LEU A 447 13.83 9.95 -0.08
N HIS A 448 13.38 9.44 1.08
CA HIS A 448 13.17 10.26 2.27
C HIS A 448 14.46 10.90 2.78
N ALA A 449 15.57 10.15 2.80
CA ALA A 449 16.85 10.68 3.23
C ALA A 449 17.41 11.73 2.27
N ARG A 450 17.33 11.49 0.95
CA ARG A 450 17.73 12.48 -0.06
C ARG A 450 16.94 13.77 0.05
N ALA A 451 15.64 13.67 0.37
CA ALA A 451 14.80 14.85 0.57
C ALA A 451 15.22 15.63 1.82
N LEU A 452 15.56 14.93 2.91
CA LEU A 452 16.10 15.54 4.12
C LEU A 452 17.43 16.26 3.83
N ASP A 453 18.36 15.58 3.17
CA ASP A 453 19.67 16.14 2.80
C ASP A 453 19.49 17.42 1.95
N LEU A 454 18.63 17.37 0.93
CA LEU A 454 18.32 18.53 0.09
C LEU A 454 17.72 19.69 0.91
N ALA A 455 16.84 19.41 1.86
CA ALA A 455 16.25 20.44 2.71
C ALA A 455 17.31 21.10 3.62
N ILE A 456 18.29 20.33 4.11
CA ILE A 456 19.42 20.85 4.88
C ILE A 456 20.34 21.71 4.00
N GLU A 457 20.69 21.22 2.81
CA GLU A 457 21.51 21.97 1.83
C GLU A 457 20.88 23.32 1.47
N GLU A 458 19.56 23.34 1.26
CA GLU A 458 18.80 24.55 0.94
C GLU A 458 18.47 25.42 2.16
N ARG A 459 18.92 25.02 3.37
CA ARG A 459 18.62 25.68 4.65
C ARG A 459 17.11 25.83 4.93
N ARG A 460 16.31 24.91 4.41
CA ARG A 460 14.85 24.85 4.60
C ARG A 460 14.55 24.05 5.88
N PHE A 461 14.90 24.64 7.03
CA PHE A 461 14.90 23.91 8.31
C PHE A 461 13.51 23.46 8.78
N ASP A 462 12.43 24.17 8.43
CA ASP A 462 11.06 23.69 8.72
C ASP A 462 10.73 22.40 7.96
N ASP A 463 11.13 22.33 6.68
CA ASP A 463 10.96 21.14 5.85
C ASP A 463 11.88 20.01 6.33
N ALA A 464 13.13 20.34 6.70
CA ALA A 464 14.07 19.38 7.24
C ALA A 464 13.58 18.73 8.53
N VAL A 465 12.90 19.48 9.43
CA VAL A 465 12.28 18.86 10.61
C VAL A 465 11.18 17.87 10.21
N THR A 466 10.32 18.25 9.28
CA THR A 466 9.21 17.38 8.83
C THR A 466 9.75 16.11 8.15
N LEU A 467 10.73 16.27 7.25
CA LEU A 467 11.35 15.18 6.51
C LEU A 467 12.21 14.29 7.41
N GLY A 468 12.91 14.87 8.39
CA GLY A 468 13.66 14.14 9.40
C GLY A 468 12.75 13.26 10.26
N GLN A 469 11.64 13.81 10.76
CA GLN A 469 10.64 13.02 11.47
C GLN A 469 10.06 11.89 10.60
N ARG A 470 9.78 12.14 9.30
CA ARG A 470 9.35 11.08 8.37
C ARG A 470 10.43 10.02 8.16
N SER A 471 11.69 10.42 8.05
CA SER A 471 12.83 9.50 7.92
C SER A 471 12.96 8.58 9.13
N LEU A 472 12.77 9.09 10.34
CA LEU A 472 12.79 8.27 11.56
C LEU A 472 11.60 7.28 11.66
N LEU A 473 10.47 7.54 10.99
CA LEU A 473 9.36 6.58 10.88
C LEU A 473 9.65 5.43 9.89
N LEU A 474 10.78 5.49 9.19
CA LEU A 474 11.27 4.46 8.26
C LEU A 474 12.50 3.76 8.79
N ASP A 475 13.46 4.54 9.28
CA ASP A 475 14.73 4.08 9.82
C ASP A 475 15.11 4.93 11.05
N PRO A 476 14.62 4.56 12.23
CA PRO A 476 14.91 5.29 13.45
C PRO A 476 16.37 5.11 13.90
N GLY A 477 17.15 4.22 13.26
CA GLY A 477 18.57 4.04 13.56
C GLY A 477 19.51 4.88 12.69
N ARG A 478 18.98 5.66 11.73
CA ARG A 478 19.79 6.44 10.78
C ARG A 478 20.41 7.65 11.46
N VAL A 479 21.69 7.55 11.79
CA VAL A 479 22.45 8.60 12.48
C VAL A 479 22.42 9.93 11.72
N GLU A 480 22.51 9.91 10.40
CA GLU A 480 22.48 11.12 9.57
C GLU A 480 21.14 11.85 9.71
N ALA A 481 20.03 11.11 9.85
CA ALA A 481 18.72 11.70 10.05
C ALA A 481 18.62 12.40 11.42
N HIS A 482 19.17 11.80 12.47
CA HIS A 482 19.25 12.43 13.80
C HIS A 482 20.11 13.69 13.78
N ILE A 483 21.29 13.66 13.15
CA ILE A 483 22.18 14.83 13.06
C ILE A 483 21.49 15.97 12.29
N ALA A 484 20.87 15.66 11.15
CA ALA A 484 20.13 16.63 10.35
C ALA A 484 18.96 17.23 11.15
N LEU A 485 18.18 16.39 11.84
CA LEU A 485 17.04 16.81 12.64
C LEU A 485 17.45 17.66 13.84
N ALA A 486 18.51 17.27 14.55
CA ALA A 486 19.08 18.04 15.65
C ALA A 486 19.55 19.43 15.21
N GLY A 487 20.27 19.50 14.09
CA GLY A 487 20.72 20.75 13.49
C GLY A 487 19.54 21.64 13.08
N ALA A 488 18.53 21.07 12.42
CA ALA A 488 17.33 21.80 12.01
C ALA A 488 16.52 22.32 13.22
N TYR A 489 16.39 21.54 14.30
CA TYR A 489 15.78 22.03 15.54
C TYR A 489 16.61 23.15 16.18
N GLY A 490 17.94 23.05 16.15
CA GLY A 490 18.85 24.09 16.65
C GLY A 490 18.65 25.44 15.94
N GLU A 491 18.58 25.43 14.61
CA GLU A 491 18.31 26.62 13.79
C GLU A 491 16.91 27.22 14.04
N ARG A 492 15.95 26.38 14.47
CA ARG A 492 14.59 26.80 14.87
C ARG A 492 14.47 27.19 16.35
N ALA A 493 15.58 27.25 17.09
CA ALA A 493 15.63 27.49 18.53
C ALA A 493 14.82 26.47 19.38
N ALA A 494 14.55 25.28 18.84
CA ALA A 494 13.91 24.16 19.53
C ALA A 494 14.97 23.31 20.26
N HIS A 495 15.73 23.93 21.16
CA HIS A 495 16.93 23.32 21.76
C HIS A 495 16.67 22.02 22.54
N GLY A 496 15.46 21.85 23.11
CA GLY A 496 15.08 20.62 23.79
C GLY A 496 14.94 19.44 22.84
N ASP A 497 14.30 19.65 21.69
CA ASP A 497 14.20 18.63 20.65
C ASP A 497 15.56 18.39 19.98
N ALA A 498 16.38 19.43 19.80
CA ALA A 498 17.74 19.28 19.29
C ALA A 498 18.60 18.38 20.20
N LEU A 499 18.58 18.62 21.52
CA LEU A 499 19.29 17.78 22.49
C LEU A 499 18.73 16.35 22.48
N TYR A 500 17.41 16.20 22.34
CA TYR A 500 16.79 14.90 22.26
C TYR A 500 17.27 14.10 21.04
N GLU A 501 17.63 14.73 19.92
CA GLU A 501 18.14 14.02 18.75
C GLU A 501 19.67 13.79 18.81
N TYR A 502 20.41 14.56 19.61
CA TYR A 502 21.86 14.34 19.83
C TYR A 502 22.18 13.21 20.82
N ASP A 503 21.31 13.01 21.82
CA ASP A 503 21.43 11.99 22.88
C ASP A 503 20.99 10.59 22.42
#